data_AF-A0A345HCL9-F1
#
_entry.id   AF-A0A345HCL9-F1
#
_cell.length_a   1.000
_cell.length_b   1.000
_cell.length_c   1.000
_cell.angle_alpha   90.00
_cell.angle_beta   90.00
_cell.angle_gamma   90.00
#
_symmetry.space_group_name_H-M   'P 1'
#
loop_
_entity.id
_entity.type
_entity.pdbx_description
1 polymer ?
#
loop_
_entity_poly.entity_id
_entity_poly.type
_entity_poly.pdbx_seq_one_letter_code
_entity_poly.pdbx_strand_id
1 'polypeptide(L)'
;MYKWFAMLLIMLSFSVKGQELNCTVQVNADRITDANTQIFRTLETSLNEFVNNTRWTNKNFDRGERIECSIFINISEYNSNNFSATMQVQSSRPIHNSTYSSPILNLNDKEVAFRYLENENLIYNPNSYDSNLVALMAYYANVIIGMDADSFELNSGTPYYQAAQNMVSLAQGSGYKGWSQQDGNQNRFFIVNDILSNTFTPFRETLYNYHRDALDIMADKPKEGKENIITALQSLAQLNKVRPNAFLTRIFFDAKSDEIASIFSGGPMVTVSGLVDTLNRISPMNSSKWSTIK
;
A
#
# COMPACT_ATOMS: atom_id res chain seq x y z
N MET A 1 30.88 25.55 -33.54
CA MET A 1 30.03 24.34 -33.55
C MET A 1 30.08 23.55 -32.25
N TYR A 2 31.24 23.26 -31.66
CA TYR A 2 31.34 22.54 -30.37
C TYR A 2 30.63 23.19 -29.17
N LYS A 3 30.56 24.54 -29.12
CA LYS A 3 29.85 25.27 -28.05
C LYS A 3 28.33 25.04 -28.06
N TRP A 4 27.73 24.90 -29.25
CA TRP A 4 26.29 24.58 -29.37
C TRP A 4 26.01 23.11 -29.05
N PHE A 5 26.94 22.20 -29.41
CA PHE A 5 26.84 20.80 -29.03
C PHE A 5 26.96 20.59 -27.51
N ALA A 6 27.84 21.34 -26.84
CA ALA A 6 27.97 21.33 -25.39
C ALA A 6 26.72 21.89 -24.68
N MET A 7 26.10 22.93 -25.24
CA MET A 7 24.85 23.50 -24.70
C MET A 7 23.66 22.54 -24.87
N LEU A 8 23.60 21.78 -25.98
CA LEU A 8 22.61 20.72 -26.19
C LEU A 8 22.82 19.53 -25.23
N LEU A 9 24.07 19.17 -24.93
CA LEU A 9 24.41 18.08 -23.98
C LEU A 9 24.05 18.44 -22.53
N ILE A 10 24.19 19.71 -22.15
CA ILE A 10 23.81 20.22 -20.81
C ILE A 10 22.29 20.26 -20.63
N MET A 11 21.52 20.54 -21.68
CA MET A 11 20.04 20.46 -21.65
C MET A 11 19.52 19.02 -21.51
N LEU A 12 20.29 18.01 -21.96
CA LEU A 12 19.98 16.58 -21.80
C LEU A 12 20.39 16.02 -20.42
N SER A 13 21.01 16.84 -19.55
CA SER A 13 21.48 16.42 -18.23
C SER A 13 20.43 16.53 -17.12
N PHE A 14 19.26 17.10 -17.41
CA PHE A 14 18.16 17.24 -16.44
C PHE A 14 17.16 16.09 -16.55
N SER A 15 17.64 14.86 -16.39
CA SER A 15 16.76 13.76 -16.03
C SER A 15 16.52 13.84 -14.52
N VAL A 16 15.40 14.46 -14.17
CA VAL A 16 14.91 14.63 -12.80
C VAL A 16 14.68 13.25 -12.17
N LYS A 17 15.13 13.07 -10.93
CA LYS A 17 14.82 11.91 -10.09
C LYS A 17 13.32 11.88 -9.82
N GLY A 18 12.57 11.08 -10.57
CA GLY A 18 11.22 10.67 -10.17
C GLY A 18 11.36 9.76 -8.96
N GLN A 19 11.17 10.32 -7.77
CA GLN A 19 10.98 9.55 -6.54
C GLN A 19 9.47 9.57 -6.30
N GLU A 20 8.83 8.41 -6.44
CA GLU A 20 7.37 8.28 -6.38
C GLU A 20 6.85 8.27 -4.94
N LEU A 21 7.70 7.82 -4.01
CA LEU A 21 7.35 7.63 -2.61
C LEU A 21 8.01 8.70 -1.74
N ASN A 22 7.27 9.11 -0.72
CA ASN A 22 7.80 9.74 0.48
C ASN A 22 7.53 8.78 1.65
N CYS A 23 8.40 7.79 1.81
CA CYS A 23 8.23 6.70 2.75
C CYS A 23 9.13 6.84 3.97
N THR A 24 8.57 6.66 5.16
CA THR A 24 9.36 6.50 6.38
C THR A 24 9.45 5.03 6.76
N VAL A 25 10.66 4.48 6.79
CA VAL A 25 10.91 3.12 7.28
C VAL A 25 11.42 3.20 8.73
N GLN A 26 10.83 2.40 9.63
CA GLN A 26 11.24 2.30 11.03
C GLN A 26 11.51 0.84 11.38
N VAL A 27 12.60 0.57 12.08
CA VAL A 27 12.99 -0.77 12.53
C VAL A 27 12.99 -0.82 14.05
N ASN A 28 12.05 -1.59 14.61
CA ASN A 28 12.03 -1.89 16.04
C ASN A 28 12.70 -3.24 16.30
N ALA A 29 13.66 -3.25 17.22
CA ALA A 29 14.35 -4.45 17.67
C ALA A 29 14.44 -4.51 19.20
N ASP A 30 13.50 -3.86 19.92
CA ASP A 30 13.56 -3.71 21.38
C ASP A 30 13.51 -5.04 22.14
N ARG A 31 13.04 -6.11 21.48
CA ARG A 31 12.97 -7.47 22.02
C ARG A 31 14.28 -8.26 21.86
N ILE A 32 15.26 -7.73 21.14
CA ILE A 32 16.54 -8.40 20.90
C ILE A 32 17.54 -7.94 21.97
N THR A 33 17.92 -8.83 22.88
CA THR A 33 18.78 -8.51 24.04
C THR A 33 20.27 -8.62 23.75
N ASP A 34 20.67 -9.52 22.84
CA ASP A 34 22.06 -9.95 22.66
C ASP A 34 22.60 -9.65 21.25
N ALA A 35 22.28 -8.47 20.72
CA ALA A 35 22.73 -8.04 19.40
C ALA A 35 23.38 -6.66 19.42
N ASN A 36 24.35 -6.46 18.52
CA ASN A 36 24.88 -5.12 18.26
C ASN A 36 23.77 -4.26 17.67
N THR A 37 23.35 -3.23 18.41
CA THR A 37 22.25 -2.34 17.98
C THR A 37 22.55 -1.56 16.69
N GLN A 38 23.83 -1.48 16.28
CA GLN A 38 24.25 -0.80 15.07
C GLN A 38 23.66 -1.43 13.80
N ILE A 39 23.52 -2.75 13.73
CA ILE A 39 22.98 -3.41 12.53
C ILE A 39 21.54 -2.97 12.24
N PHE A 40 20.71 -2.78 13.26
CA PHE A 40 19.33 -2.34 13.08
C PHE A 40 19.24 -0.88 12.63
N ARG A 41 20.13 -0.01 13.14
CA ARG A 41 20.21 1.40 12.72
C ARG A 41 20.68 1.54 11.28
N THR A 42 21.69 0.75 10.88
CA THR A 42 22.14 0.74 9.49
C THR A 42 21.08 0.18 8.56
N LEU A 43 20.37 -0.89 8.97
CA LEU A 43 19.23 -1.44 8.21
C LEU A 43 18.14 -0.38 8.00
N GLU A 44 17.73 0.33 9.06
CA GLU A 44 16.73 1.40 8.96
C GLU A 44 17.17 2.50 7.99
N THR A 45 18.43 2.95 8.11
CA THR A 45 18.98 4.00 7.23
C THR A 45 19.02 3.53 5.77
N SER A 46 19.57 2.34 5.52
CA SER A 46 19.65 1.73 4.18
C SER A 46 18.27 1.55 3.56
N LEU A 47 17.25 1.16 4.33
CA LEU A 47 15.90 0.99 3.81
C LEU A 47 15.22 2.33 3.50
N ASN A 48 15.39 3.35 4.35
CA ASN A 48 14.89 4.69 4.05
C ASN A 48 15.52 5.24 2.77
N GLU A 49 16.84 5.09 2.61
CA GLU A 49 17.52 5.52 1.39
C GLU A 49 17.07 4.71 0.18
N PHE A 50 16.97 3.39 0.31
CA PHE A 50 16.58 2.50 -0.76
C PHE A 50 15.17 2.79 -1.26
N VAL A 51 14.17 2.86 -0.37
CA VAL A 51 12.76 3.05 -0.78
C VAL A 51 12.53 4.40 -1.44
N ASN A 52 13.16 5.46 -0.93
CA ASN A 52 12.96 6.82 -1.42
C ASN A 52 13.86 7.21 -2.60
N ASN A 53 14.96 6.51 -2.84
CA ASN A 53 15.87 6.80 -3.97
C ASN A 53 15.78 5.78 -5.11
N THR A 54 15.09 4.66 -4.91
CA THR A 54 14.80 3.70 -5.99
C THR A 54 13.69 4.25 -6.88
N ARG A 55 13.88 4.13 -8.18
CA ARG A 55 12.85 4.41 -9.18
C ARG A 55 12.00 3.16 -9.36
N TRP A 56 10.75 3.23 -8.93
CA TRP A 56 9.82 2.10 -9.01
C TRP A 56 9.08 2.06 -10.35
N THR A 57 8.95 3.20 -11.01
CA THR A 57 8.11 3.38 -12.19
C THR A 57 8.82 4.20 -13.27
N ASN A 58 8.27 4.18 -14.48
CA ASN A 58 8.74 5.06 -15.54
C ASN A 58 8.17 6.47 -15.47
N LYS A 59 7.25 6.75 -14.54
CA LYS A 59 6.64 8.09 -14.38
C LYS A 59 7.56 9.00 -13.57
N ASN A 60 7.49 10.29 -13.87
CA ASN A 60 8.13 11.32 -13.06
C ASN A 60 7.05 11.93 -12.18
N PHE A 61 7.26 11.91 -10.86
CA PHE A 61 6.39 12.54 -9.88
C PHE A 61 7.02 13.84 -9.41
N ASP A 62 6.24 14.90 -9.34
CA ASP A 62 6.66 16.12 -8.66
C ASP A 62 6.73 15.90 -7.15
N ARG A 63 7.51 16.73 -6.44
CA ARG A 63 7.69 16.57 -4.98
C ARG A 63 6.38 16.59 -4.19
N GLY A 64 5.38 17.33 -4.65
CA GLY A 64 4.05 17.41 -4.03
C GLY A 64 3.10 16.29 -4.43
N GLU A 65 3.48 15.44 -5.39
CA GLU A 65 2.68 14.31 -5.87
C GLU A 65 3.17 12.98 -5.29
N ARG A 66 4.21 13.01 -4.44
CA ARG A 66 4.77 11.80 -3.83
C ARG A 66 3.75 11.16 -2.90
N ILE A 67 3.72 9.84 -2.92
CA ILE A 67 2.81 9.06 -2.10
C ILE A 67 3.39 8.96 -0.69
N GLU A 68 2.64 9.45 0.30
CA GLU A 68 2.99 9.36 1.71
C GLU A 68 2.81 7.92 2.19
N CYS A 69 3.89 7.30 2.67
CA CYS A 69 3.84 5.94 3.23
C CYS A 69 4.71 5.75 4.47
N SER A 70 4.40 4.70 5.23
CA SER A 70 5.24 4.24 6.32
C SER A 70 5.36 2.72 6.31
N ILE A 71 6.55 2.24 6.65
CA ILE A 71 6.85 0.82 6.82
C ILE A 71 7.47 0.64 8.20
N PHE A 72 6.78 -0.07 9.07
CA PHE A 72 7.29 -0.40 10.40
C PHE A 72 7.65 -1.88 10.46
N ILE A 73 8.93 -2.17 10.67
CA ILE A 73 9.49 -3.51 10.73
C ILE A 73 9.78 -3.83 12.19
N ASN A 74 9.11 -4.83 12.75
CA ASN A 74 9.34 -5.29 14.12
C ASN A 74 10.11 -6.61 14.09
N ILE A 75 11.39 -6.56 14.46
CA ILE A 75 12.29 -7.71 14.48
C ILE A 75 11.97 -8.59 15.70
N SER A 76 11.59 -9.84 15.44
CA SER A 76 11.34 -10.83 16.48
C SER A 76 12.56 -11.70 16.76
N GLU A 77 13.37 -11.99 15.74
CA GLU A 77 14.58 -12.80 15.87
C GLU A 77 15.69 -12.26 14.97
N TYR A 78 16.92 -12.41 15.45
CA TYR A 78 18.13 -12.08 14.71
C TYR A 78 19.21 -13.12 14.99
N ASN A 79 19.75 -13.72 13.93
CA ASN A 79 20.86 -14.66 14.04
C ASN A 79 21.87 -14.41 12.90
N SER A 80 23.05 -13.92 13.28
CA SER A 80 24.15 -13.58 12.40
C SER A 80 23.75 -12.52 11.37
N ASN A 81 23.15 -12.92 10.25
CA ASN A 81 22.69 -12.00 9.20
C ASN A 81 21.24 -12.27 8.80
N ASN A 82 20.56 -13.20 9.48
CA ASN A 82 19.18 -13.58 9.18
C ASN A 82 18.25 -12.93 10.19
N PHE A 83 17.14 -12.41 9.70
CA PHE A 83 16.12 -11.69 10.45
C PHE A 83 14.79 -12.39 10.26
N SER A 84 14.05 -12.54 11.36
CA SER A 84 12.61 -12.84 11.36
C SER A 84 11.89 -11.65 11.94
N ALA A 85 10.81 -11.22 11.29
CA ALA A 85 10.12 -9.98 11.62
C ALA A 85 8.63 -10.03 11.22
N THR A 86 7.91 -8.99 11.64
CA THR A 86 6.63 -8.60 11.04
C THR A 86 6.76 -7.21 10.45
N MET A 87 5.99 -6.90 9.42
CA MET A 87 6.01 -5.61 8.74
C MET A 87 4.61 -5.01 8.65
N GLN A 88 4.44 -3.81 9.18
CA GLN A 88 3.24 -2.99 8.99
C GLN A 88 3.51 -2.02 7.84
N VAL A 89 2.66 -2.04 6.82
CA VAL A 89 2.77 -1.18 5.63
C VAL A 89 1.55 -0.28 5.56
N GLN A 90 1.76 1.01 5.49
CA GLN A 90 0.71 2.01 5.44
C GLN A 90 0.96 3.03 4.33
N SER A 91 -0.11 3.52 3.72
CA SER A 91 -0.05 4.66 2.81
C SER A 91 -1.30 5.52 2.93
N SER A 92 -1.19 6.77 2.50
CA SER A 92 -2.30 7.71 2.50
C SER A 92 -2.24 8.66 1.31
N ARG A 93 -3.38 9.20 0.93
CA ARG A 93 -3.51 10.21 -0.13
C ARG A 93 -4.16 11.48 0.42
N PRO A 94 -3.72 12.67 -0.01
CA PRO A 94 -4.43 13.91 0.29
C PRO A 94 -5.79 13.94 -0.41
N ILE A 95 -6.81 14.47 0.27
CA ILE A 95 -8.13 14.71 -0.33
C ILE A 95 -8.16 16.05 -1.05
N HIS A 96 -8.79 16.10 -2.22
CA HIS A 96 -8.90 17.31 -3.01
C HIS A 96 -9.53 18.45 -2.20
N ASN A 97 -8.93 19.64 -2.30
CA ASN A 97 -9.38 20.86 -1.61
C ASN A 97 -9.56 20.69 -0.09
N SER A 98 -8.77 19.83 0.55
CA SER A 98 -8.83 19.54 1.97
C SER A 98 -7.44 19.34 2.56
N THR A 99 -7.28 19.63 3.85
CA THR A 99 -6.07 19.28 4.62
C THR A 99 -6.10 17.84 5.13
N TYR A 100 -7.17 17.10 4.86
CA TYR A 100 -7.34 15.73 5.31
C TYR A 100 -6.56 14.76 4.42
N SER A 101 -5.83 13.84 5.05
CA SER A 101 -5.19 12.71 4.37
C SER A 101 -5.96 11.43 4.68
N SER A 102 -6.38 10.74 3.62
CA SER A 102 -7.18 9.54 3.69
C SER A 102 -6.29 8.30 3.60
N PRO A 103 -6.41 7.33 4.55
CA PRO A 103 -5.61 6.11 4.53
C PRO A 103 -5.99 5.21 3.34
N ILE A 104 -5.02 4.76 2.55
CA ILE A 104 -5.26 3.90 1.38
C ILE A 104 -4.96 2.44 1.71
N LEU A 105 -3.81 2.20 2.32
CA LEU A 105 -3.34 0.87 2.71
C LEU A 105 -3.02 0.86 4.20
N ASN A 106 -3.39 -0.23 4.87
CA ASN A 106 -2.98 -0.54 6.22
C ASN A 106 -2.89 -2.07 6.36
N LEU A 107 -1.71 -2.63 6.14
CA LEU A 107 -1.49 -4.06 6.02
C LEU A 107 -0.43 -4.55 7.01
N ASN A 108 -0.72 -5.65 7.70
CA ASN A 108 0.26 -6.35 8.53
C ASN A 108 0.71 -7.65 7.87
N ASP A 109 1.97 -7.70 7.45
CA ASP A 109 2.65 -8.89 6.97
C ASP A 109 3.36 -9.60 8.13
N LYS A 110 2.88 -10.79 8.45
CA LYS A 110 3.42 -11.61 9.56
C LYS A 110 4.53 -12.56 9.12
N GLU A 111 4.76 -12.69 7.81
CA GLU A 111 5.70 -13.67 7.25
C GLU A 111 6.85 -12.93 6.56
N VAL A 112 7.60 -12.17 7.37
CA VAL A 112 8.77 -11.42 6.93
C VAL A 112 10.02 -12.07 7.50
N ALA A 113 10.86 -12.58 6.62
CA ALA A 113 12.20 -13.03 6.97
C ALA A 113 13.16 -12.64 5.86
N PHE A 114 14.37 -12.22 6.19
CA PHE A 114 15.33 -11.77 5.19
C PHE A 114 16.76 -11.87 5.71
N ARG A 115 17.71 -11.78 4.79
CA ARG A 115 19.14 -11.64 5.12
C ARG A 115 19.56 -10.20 4.90
N TYR A 116 20.36 -9.64 5.80
CA TYR A 116 20.98 -8.32 5.65
C TYR A 116 22.41 -8.32 6.21
N LEU A 117 23.31 -7.65 5.50
CA LEU A 117 24.68 -7.35 5.94
C LEU A 117 24.84 -5.86 6.16
N GLU A 118 25.54 -5.45 7.21
CA GLU A 118 25.80 -4.04 7.49
C GLU A 118 26.46 -3.35 6.29
N ASN A 119 25.86 -2.22 5.88
CA ASN A 119 26.29 -1.41 4.74
C ASN A 119 26.27 -2.14 3.39
N GLU A 120 25.48 -3.21 3.25
CA GLU A 120 25.27 -3.78 1.92
C GLU A 120 24.51 -2.81 1.02
N ASN A 121 24.91 -2.78 -0.25
CA ASN A 121 24.24 -1.94 -1.23
C ASN A 121 22.95 -2.63 -1.69
N LEU A 122 21.80 -2.03 -1.39
CA LEU A 122 20.49 -2.51 -1.82
C LEU A 122 20.23 -2.02 -3.25
N ILE A 123 20.21 -2.95 -4.21
CA ILE A 123 19.97 -2.65 -5.64
C ILE A 123 18.70 -3.34 -6.08
N TYR A 124 17.76 -2.56 -6.62
CA TYR A 124 16.55 -3.08 -7.22
C TYR A 124 16.79 -3.48 -8.69
N ASN A 125 16.33 -4.67 -9.05
CA ASN A 125 16.20 -5.10 -10.43
C ASN A 125 14.81 -5.71 -10.63
N PRO A 126 13.99 -5.20 -11.56
CA PRO A 126 12.64 -5.72 -11.80
C PRO A 126 12.64 -7.16 -12.34
N ASN A 127 13.76 -7.64 -12.88
CA ASN A 127 13.85 -8.93 -13.58
C ASN A 127 14.66 -9.99 -12.80
N SER A 128 15.18 -9.68 -11.62
CA SER A 128 15.92 -10.64 -10.79
C SER A 128 15.46 -10.60 -9.34
N TYR A 129 15.61 -11.76 -8.69
CA TYR A 129 15.44 -11.91 -7.26
C TYR A 129 16.83 -12.11 -6.63
N ASP A 130 17.40 -11.02 -6.12
CA ASP A 130 18.74 -11.04 -5.53
C ASP A 130 18.71 -11.13 -4.00
N SER A 131 17.71 -10.52 -3.36
CA SER A 131 17.52 -10.52 -1.90
C SER A 131 16.05 -10.45 -1.54
N ASN A 132 15.63 -11.21 -0.53
CA ASN A 132 14.25 -11.14 -0.04
C ASN A 132 13.91 -9.76 0.54
N LEU A 133 14.89 -9.09 1.16
CA LEU A 133 14.69 -7.74 1.71
C LEU A 133 14.32 -6.76 0.60
N VAL A 134 15.10 -6.79 -0.49
CA VAL A 134 14.85 -5.98 -1.70
C VAL A 134 13.51 -6.35 -2.33
N ALA A 135 13.21 -7.64 -2.45
CA ALA A 135 11.95 -8.13 -3.02
C ALA A 135 10.72 -7.67 -2.22
N LEU A 136 10.78 -7.74 -0.88
CA LEU A 136 9.73 -7.26 0.01
C LEU A 136 9.46 -5.77 -0.18
N MET A 137 10.52 -4.95 -0.18
CA MET A 137 10.40 -3.50 -0.38
C MET A 137 9.85 -3.17 -1.77
N ALA A 138 10.35 -3.84 -2.82
CA ALA A 138 9.89 -3.64 -4.18
C ALA A 138 8.43 -4.05 -4.39
N TYR A 139 8.02 -5.16 -3.78
CA TYR A 139 6.65 -5.62 -3.79
C TYR A 139 5.71 -4.58 -3.16
N TYR A 140 6.03 -4.12 -1.95
CA TYR A 140 5.17 -3.16 -1.24
C TYR A 140 5.16 -1.78 -1.88
N ALA A 141 6.29 -1.31 -2.41
CA ALA A 141 6.33 -0.07 -3.20
C ALA A 141 5.35 -0.14 -4.39
N ASN A 142 5.35 -1.22 -5.15
CA ASN A 142 4.44 -1.39 -6.30
C ASN A 142 2.97 -1.55 -5.88
N VAL A 143 2.69 -2.23 -4.76
CA VAL A 143 1.31 -2.32 -4.23
C VAL A 143 0.80 -0.94 -3.78
N ILE A 144 1.63 -0.16 -3.07
CA ILE A 144 1.31 1.20 -2.63
C ILE A 144 0.99 2.08 -3.85
N ILE A 145 1.88 2.09 -4.84
CA ILE A 145 1.72 2.90 -6.06
C ILE A 145 0.47 2.46 -6.84
N GLY A 146 0.22 1.15 -6.93
CA GLY A 146 -0.96 0.63 -7.61
C GLY A 146 -2.27 1.06 -6.97
N MET A 147 -2.37 0.96 -5.64
CA MET A 147 -3.57 1.36 -4.91
C MET A 147 -3.80 2.87 -4.94
N ASP A 148 -2.71 3.65 -4.84
CA ASP A 148 -2.79 5.09 -5.00
C ASP A 148 -3.31 5.47 -6.40
N ALA A 149 -2.73 4.90 -7.45
CA ALA A 149 -3.15 5.16 -8.83
C ALA A 149 -4.64 4.82 -9.05
N ASP A 150 -5.09 3.64 -8.61
CA ASP A 150 -6.50 3.24 -8.72
C ASP A 150 -7.47 4.17 -7.97
N SER A 151 -7.00 4.86 -6.93
CA SER A 151 -7.82 5.83 -6.19
C SER A 151 -8.05 7.14 -6.97
N PHE A 152 -7.22 7.45 -7.96
CA PHE A 152 -7.33 8.62 -8.82
C PHE A 152 -7.96 8.31 -10.19
N GLU A 153 -7.62 7.15 -10.76
CA GLU A 153 -8.11 6.71 -12.06
C GLU A 153 -8.37 5.21 -12.04
N LEU A 154 -9.61 4.82 -12.36
CA LEU A 154 -10.04 3.43 -12.34
C LEU A 154 -9.11 2.56 -13.21
N ASN A 155 -8.60 1.49 -12.61
CA ASN A 155 -7.69 0.51 -13.22
C ASN A 155 -6.29 1.01 -13.60
N SER A 156 -5.93 2.25 -13.29
CA SER A 156 -4.59 2.78 -13.59
C SER A 156 -3.47 2.12 -12.77
N GLY A 157 -3.80 1.42 -11.69
CA GLY A 157 -2.89 0.64 -10.84
C GLY A 157 -2.32 -0.62 -11.50
N THR A 158 -2.89 -1.05 -12.63
CA THR A 158 -2.62 -2.37 -13.24
C THR A 158 -1.14 -2.65 -13.52
N PRO A 159 -0.35 -1.72 -14.11
CA PRO A 159 1.06 -1.97 -14.38
C PRO A 159 1.87 -2.24 -13.11
N TYR A 160 1.53 -1.60 -12.00
CA TYR A 160 2.24 -1.73 -10.73
C TYR A 160 1.90 -3.05 -10.04
N TYR A 161 0.63 -3.47 -10.06
CA TYR A 161 0.26 -4.79 -9.56
C TYR A 161 0.90 -5.91 -10.40
N GLN A 162 1.06 -5.72 -11.71
CA GLN A 162 1.79 -6.67 -12.57
C GLN A 162 3.27 -6.73 -12.22
N ALA A 163 3.91 -5.59 -11.91
CA ALA A 163 5.29 -5.57 -11.42
C ALA A 163 5.43 -6.30 -10.07
N ALA A 164 4.48 -6.08 -9.15
CA ALA A 164 4.43 -6.81 -7.89
C ALA A 164 4.17 -8.32 -8.09
N GLN A 165 3.30 -8.70 -9.03
CA GLN A 165 3.05 -10.09 -9.40
C GLN A 165 4.28 -10.74 -10.01
N ASN A 166 5.04 -10.03 -10.85
CA ASN A 166 6.31 -10.51 -11.38
C ASN A 166 7.31 -10.79 -10.25
N MET A 167 7.40 -9.88 -9.25
CA MET A 167 8.26 -10.11 -8.08
C MET A 167 7.83 -11.35 -7.28
N VAL A 168 6.52 -11.58 -7.11
CA VAL A 168 5.99 -12.81 -6.51
C VAL A 168 6.46 -14.03 -7.30
N SER A 169 6.33 -14.03 -8.63
CA SER A 169 6.78 -15.13 -9.48
C SER A 169 8.28 -15.41 -9.37
N LEU A 170 9.12 -14.37 -9.32
CA LEU A 170 10.57 -14.51 -9.14
C LEU A 170 10.92 -15.06 -7.75
N ALA A 171 10.15 -14.71 -6.72
CA ALA A 171 10.43 -15.07 -5.33
C ALA A 171 9.91 -16.46 -4.90
N GLN A 172 9.05 -17.13 -5.70
CA GLN A 172 8.43 -18.42 -5.34
C GLN A 172 9.45 -19.53 -5.01
N GLY A 173 10.61 -19.55 -5.68
CA GLY A 173 11.67 -20.54 -5.45
C GLY A 173 12.63 -20.20 -4.31
N SER A 174 12.43 -19.08 -3.61
CA SER A 174 13.40 -18.55 -2.65
C SER A 174 13.45 -19.28 -1.31
N GLY A 175 12.44 -20.10 -1.01
CA GLY A 175 12.28 -20.77 0.29
C GLY A 175 11.73 -19.86 1.40
N TYR A 176 11.51 -18.56 1.14
CA TYR A 176 10.81 -17.67 2.06
C TYR A 176 9.29 -17.80 1.91
N LYS A 177 8.58 -17.78 3.03
CA LYS A 177 7.12 -17.84 3.06
C LYS A 177 6.48 -16.54 2.60
N GLY A 178 5.25 -16.64 2.09
CA GLY A 178 4.38 -15.55 1.72
C GLY A 178 4.37 -15.23 0.22
N TRP A 179 5.25 -15.88 -0.55
CA TRP A 179 5.38 -15.74 -2.00
C TRP A 179 4.60 -16.79 -2.79
N SER A 180 4.09 -17.83 -2.13
CA SER A 180 3.36 -18.91 -2.78
C SER A 180 1.93 -19.05 -2.25
N GLN A 181 1.09 -19.74 -3.02
CA GLN A 181 -0.26 -20.11 -2.59
C GLN A 181 -0.26 -21.07 -1.38
N GLN A 182 0.83 -21.82 -1.18
CA GLN A 182 0.92 -22.85 -0.14
C GLN A 182 1.22 -22.26 1.25
N ASP A 183 1.66 -20.99 1.31
CA ASP A 183 2.01 -20.30 2.56
C ASP A 183 0.78 -19.74 3.30
N GLY A 184 -0.43 -20.09 2.87
CA GLY A 184 -1.69 -19.68 3.48
C GLY A 184 -2.46 -18.64 2.65
N ASN A 185 -3.67 -18.32 3.09
CA ASN A 185 -4.64 -17.56 2.28
C ASN A 185 -4.60 -16.03 2.49
N GLN A 186 -3.67 -15.54 3.34
CA GLN A 186 -3.53 -14.12 3.68
C GLN A 186 -2.06 -13.72 3.57
N ASN A 187 -1.55 -13.68 2.33
CA ASN A 187 -0.16 -13.39 2.06
C ASN A 187 0.02 -12.55 0.78
N ARG A 188 1.27 -12.22 0.47
CA ARG A 188 1.65 -11.35 -0.67
C ARG A 188 1.21 -11.94 -2.01
N PHE A 189 1.24 -13.26 -2.18
CA PHE A 189 0.73 -13.91 -3.39
C PHE A 189 -0.75 -13.58 -3.64
N PHE A 190 -1.61 -13.77 -2.64
CA PHE A 190 -3.06 -13.57 -2.80
C PHE A 190 -3.44 -12.11 -3.04
N ILE A 191 -2.74 -11.12 -2.46
CA ILE A 191 -3.05 -9.70 -2.68
C ILE A 191 -2.98 -9.35 -4.18
N VAL A 192 -1.87 -9.67 -4.85
CA VAL A 192 -1.68 -9.29 -6.26
C VAL A 192 -2.42 -10.23 -7.23
N ASN A 193 -2.56 -11.50 -6.88
CA ASN A 193 -3.35 -12.44 -7.66
C ASN A 193 -4.83 -12.03 -7.68
N ASP A 194 -5.37 -11.69 -6.51
CA ASP A 194 -6.78 -11.36 -6.38
C ASP A 194 -7.06 -9.98 -6.99
N ILE A 195 -6.21 -8.97 -6.77
CA ILE A 195 -6.48 -7.61 -7.26
C ILE A 195 -6.49 -7.51 -8.80
N LEU A 196 -5.73 -8.38 -9.47
CA LEU A 196 -5.68 -8.49 -10.94
C LEU A 196 -6.77 -9.39 -11.52
N SER A 197 -7.49 -10.15 -10.69
CA SER A 197 -8.53 -11.06 -11.14
C SER A 197 -9.86 -10.34 -11.37
N ASN A 198 -10.51 -10.65 -12.50
CA ASN A 198 -11.85 -10.13 -12.83
C ASN A 198 -12.91 -10.40 -11.75
N THR A 199 -12.72 -11.43 -10.92
CA THR A 199 -13.64 -11.71 -9.80
C THR A 199 -13.63 -10.59 -8.75
N PHE A 200 -12.52 -9.86 -8.64
CA PHE A 200 -12.30 -8.81 -7.64
C PHE A 200 -12.35 -7.40 -8.23
N THR A 201 -12.76 -7.22 -9.49
CA THR A 201 -12.99 -5.89 -10.08
C THR A 201 -13.77 -4.93 -9.15
N PRO A 202 -14.82 -5.36 -8.42
CA PRO A 202 -15.54 -4.46 -7.52
C PRO A 202 -14.67 -3.87 -6.39
N PHE A 203 -13.54 -4.48 -6.02
CA PHE A 203 -12.60 -3.90 -5.07
C PHE A 203 -11.97 -2.62 -5.62
N ARG A 204 -11.47 -2.65 -6.86
CA ARG A 204 -10.83 -1.51 -7.51
C ARG A 204 -11.83 -0.41 -7.83
N GLU A 205 -13.05 -0.79 -8.24
CA GLU A 205 -14.17 0.14 -8.39
C GLU A 205 -14.53 0.83 -7.07
N THR A 206 -14.57 0.07 -5.96
CA THR A 206 -14.81 0.63 -4.63
C THR A 206 -13.70 1.62 -4.29
N LEU A 207 -12.43 1.28 -4.54
CA LEU A 207 -11.30 2.14 -4.25
C LEU A 207 -11.38 3.47 -5.03
N TYR A 208 -11.69 3.42 -6.33
CA TYR A 208 -11.88 4.61 -7.15
C TYR A 208 -13.10 5.45 -6.69
N ASN A 209 -14.29 4.84 -6.62
CA ASN A 209 -15.54 5.56 -6.31
C ASN A 209 -15.51 6.17 -4.91
N TYR A 210 -14.93 5.48 -3.93
CA TYR A 210 -14.83 5.96 -2.56
C TYR A 210 -13.92 7.19 -2.46
N HIS A 211 -12.83 7.23 -3.23
CA HIS A 211 -11.86 8.31 -3.17
C HIS A 211 -12.19 9.46 -4.09
N ARG A 212 -12.32 9.18 -5.39
CA ARG A 212 -12.47 10.18 -6.44
C ARG A 212 -13.87 10.75 -6.51
N ASP A 213 -14.87 9.88 -6.47
CA ASP A 213 -16.26 10.29 -6.66
C ASP A 213 -16.95 10.66 -5.35
N ALA A 214 -16.36 10.32 -4.20
CA ALA A 214 -16.90 10.65 -2.89
C ALA A 214 -16.03 11.59 -2.07
N LEU A 215 -14.86 11.15 -1.58
CA LEU A 215 -14.05 11.99 -0.68
C LEU A 215 -13.60 13.29 -1.35
N ASP A 216 -13.15 13.26 -2.61
CA ASP A 216 -12.66 14.45 -3.31
C ASP A 216 -13.75 15.52 -3.56
N ILE A 217 -15.03 15.14 -3.53
CA ILE A 217 -16.14 16.10 -3.68
C ILE A 217 -16.70 16.57 -2.34
N MET A 218 -16.27 15.99 -1.22
CA MET A 218 -16.85 16.27 0.10
C MET A 218 -16.61 17.70 0.58
N ALA A 219 -15.54 18.36 0.13
CA ALA A 219 -15.26 19.75 0.47
C ALA A 219 -16.40 20.68 0.01
N ASP A 220 -16.93 20.45 -1.19
CA ASP A 220 -17.98 21.27 -1.79
C ASP A 220 -19.38 20.68 -1.56
N LYS A 221 -19.49 19.35 -1.56
CA LYS A 221 -20.76 18.61 -1.57
C LYS A 221 -20.75 17.44 -0.57
N PRO A 222 -20.76 17.72 0.74
CA PRO A 222 -20.61 16.69 1.76
C PRO A 222 -21.76 15.65 1.77
N LYS A 223 -22.99 16.06 1.41
CA LYS A 223 -24.12 15.13 1.32
C LYS A 223 -23.96 14.14 0.16
N GLU A 224 -23.65 14.64 -1.03
CA GLU A 224 -23.41 13.83 -2.23
C GLU A 224 -22.23 12.87 -2.01
N GLY A 225 -21.14 13.37 -1.41
CA GLY A 225 -19.99 12.52 -1.05
C GLY A 225 -20.37 11.35 -0.14
N LYS A 226 -21.20 11.58 0.89
CA LYS A 226 -21.67 10.48 1.76
C LYS A 226 -22.53 9.46 1.01
N GLU A 227 -23.43 9.92 0.14
CA GLU A 227 -24.27 9.03 -0.68
C GLU A 227 -23.40 8.18 -1.63
N ASN A 228 -22.34 8.77 -2.20
CA ASN A 228 -21.39 8.06 -3.05
C ASN A 228 -20.54 7.04 -2.27
N ILE A 229 -20.18 7.30 -1.00
CA ILE A 229 -19.55 6.29 -0.14
C ILE A 229 -20.49 5.09 0.06
N ILE A 230 -21.79 5.32 0.32
CA ILE A 230 -22.76 4.23 0.48
C ILE A 230 -22.79 3.37 -0.79
N THR A 231 -22.84 4.00 -1.96
CA THR A 231 -22.81 3.30 -3.25
C THR A 231 -21.50 2.51 -3.45
N ALA A 232 -20.34 3.10 -3.14
CA ALA A 232 -19.06 2.40 -3.24
C ALA A 232 -19.03 1.14 -2.34
N LEU A 233 -19.53 1.26 -1.11
CA LEU A 233 -19.60 0.12 -0.17
C LEU A 233 -20.58 -0.97 -0.62
N GLN A 234 -21.59 -0.64 -1.44
CA GLN A 234 -22.46 -1.65 -2.05
C GLN A 234 -21.71 -2.51 -3.08
N SER A 235 -20.79 -1.94 -3.86
CA SER A 235 -19.93 -2.71 -4.77
C SER A 235 -19.08 -3.72 -4.01
N LEU A 236 -18.48 -3.30 -2.89
CA LEU A 236 -17.75 -4.21 -2.00
C LEU A 236 -18.66 -5.28 -1.38
N ALA A 237 -19.93 -4.95 -1.10
CA ALA A 237 -20.90 -5.92 -0.63
C ALA A 237 -21.28 -6.97 -1.70
N GLN A 238 -21.28 -6.62 -2.99
CA GLN A 238 -21.43 -7.61 -4.06
C GLN A 238 -20.23 -8.55 -4.11
N LEU A 239 -19.01 -8.02 -3.98
CA LEU A 239 -17.81 -8.85 -3.88
C LEU A 239 -17.91 -9.85 -2.72
N ASN A 240 -18.34 -9.40 -1.54
CA ASN A 240 -18.48 -10.28 -0.38
C ASN A 240 -19.55 -11.38 -0.57
N LYS A 241 -20.57 -11.18 -1.43
CA LYS A 241 -21.52 -12.26 -1.78
C LYS A 241 -20.86 -13.36 -2.60
N VAL A 242 -19.95 -13.00 -3.50
CA VAL A 242 -19.26 -13.94 -4.41
C VAL A 242 -18.05 -14.58 -3.73
N ARG A 243 -17.28 -13.78 -2.97
CA ARG A 243 -16.09 -14.18 -2.22
C ARG A 243 -16.19 -13.71 -0.76
N PRO A 244 -16.93 -14.44 0.10
CA PRO A 244 -16.98 -14.16 1.52
C PRO A 244 -15.57 -14.24 2.14
N ASN A 245 -15.27 -13.36 3.09
CA ASN A 245 -13.97 -13.30 3.78
C ASN A 245 -12.77 -13.07 2.85
N ALA A 246 -12.99 -12.47 1.68
CA ALA A 246 -11.93 -12.07 0.76
C ALA A 246 -10.86 -11.23 1.49
N PHE A 247 -9.59 -11.55 1.24
CA PHE A 247 -8.49 -10.84 1.90
C PHE A 247 -8.45 -9.36 1.52
N LEU A 248 -8.71 -9.02 0.25
CA LEU A 248 -8.81 -7.63 -0.21
C LEU A 248 -9.92 -6.84 0.51
N THR A 249 -11.08 -7.46 0.79
CA THR A 249 -12.15 -6.82 1.56
C THR A 249 -11.67 -6.48 2.97
N ARG A 250 -10.91 -7.37 3.61
CA ARG A 250 -10.30 -7.10 4.91
C ARG A 250 -9.30 -5.94 4.83
N ILE A 251 -8.40 -5.94 3.83
CA ILE A 251 -7.42 -4.87 3.61
C ILE A 251 -8.11 -3.51 3.48
N PHE A 252 -9.22 -3.44 2.75
CA PHE A 252 -10.01 -2.21 2.65
C PHE A 252 -10.48 -1.73 4.03
N PHE A 253 -11.08 -2.60 4.85
CA PHE A 253 -11.59 -2.20 6.16
C PHE A 253 -10.51 -1.94 7.21
N ASP A 254 -9.35 -2.57 7.10
CA ASP A 254 -8.20 -2.30 7.96
C ASP A 254 -7.69 -0.85 7.74
N ALA A 255 -7.86 -0.29 6.54
CA ALA A 255 -7.58 1.12 6.26
C ALA A 255 -8.78 2.05 6.54
N LYS A 256 -10.01 1.62 6.19
CA LYS A 256 -11.17 2.52 6.06
C LYS A 256 -12.14 2.54 7.22
N SER A 257 -12.09 1.57 8.13
CA SER A 257 -13.15 1.42 9.13
C SER A 257 -13.33 2.62 10.06
N ASP A 258 -12.23 3.24 10.50
CA ASP A 258 -12.29 4.44 11.35
C ASP A 258 -12.77 5.67 10.57
N GLU A 259 -12.35 5.82 9.32
CA GLU A 259 -12.76 6.91 8.44
C GLU A 259 -14.27 6.84 8.14
N ILE A 260 -14.78 5.64 7.80
CA ILE A 260 -16.20 5.41 7.57
C ILE A 260 -17.00 5.76 8.83
N ALA A 261 -16.61 5.26 9.99
CA ALA A 261 -17.30 5.55 11.24
C ALA A 261 -17.31 7.07 11.53
N SER A 262 -16.17 7.74 11.36
CA SER A 262 -16.06 9.19 11.53
C SER A 262 -17.00 9.97 10.60
N ILE A 263 -16.96 9.68 9.30
CA ILE A 263 -17.78 10.34 8.27
C ILE A 263 -19.28 10.24 8.57
N PHE A 264 -19.74 9.08 9.02
CA PHE A 264 -21.17 8.84 9.28
C PHE A 264 -21.60 9.14 10.71
N SER A 265 -20.69 9.59 11.58
CA SER A 265 -21.01 10.02 12.96
C SER A 265 -21.38 11.51 13.08
N GLY A 266 -21.10 12.32 12.06
CA GLY A 266 -21.35 13.78 12.03
C GLY A 266 -21.61 14.31 10.62
N GLY A 267 -21.77 15.62 10.42
CA GLY A 267 -22.05 16.22 9.10
C GLY A 267 -23.52 16.12 8.64
N PRO A 268 -23.83 16.38 7.36
CA PRO A 268 -25.21 16.36 6.87
C PRO A 268 -25.81 14.95 6.98
N MET A 269 -27.09 14.89 7.37
CA MET A 269 -27.83 13.63 7.47
C MET A 269 -28.10 13.08 6.07
N VAL A 270 -27.80 11.79 5.89
CA VAL A 270 -28.15 11.00 4.70
C VAL A 270 -28.91 9.76 5.16
N THR A 271 -29.70 9.17 4.27
CA THR A 271 -30.40 7.93 4.58
C THR A 271 -29.39 6.79 4.73
N VAL A 272 -29.03 6.44 5.97
CA VAL A 272 -28.13 5.32 6.28
C VAL A 272 -28.86 3.97 6.43
N SER A 273 -30.14 3.90 6.05
CA SER A 273 -30.93 2.67 6.18
C SER A 273 -30.26 1.52 5.42
N GLY A 274 -29.93 0.44 6.12
CA GLY A 274 -29.25 -0.72 5.54
C GLY A 274 -27.73 -0.58 5.36
N LEU A 275 -27.13 0.60 5.61
CA LEU A 275 -25.67 0.78 5.61
C LEU A 275 -25.05 -0.01 6.76
N VAL A 276 -25.56 0.18 7.99
CA VAL A 276 -25.06 -0.51 9.19
C VAL A 276 -25.21 -2.02 9.05
N ASP A 277 -26.34 -2.51 8.53
CA ASP A 277 -26.55 -3.93 8.26
C ASP A 277 -25.55 -4.47 7.21
N THR A 278 -25.30 -3.68 6.16
CA THR A 278 -24.31 -4.04 5.14
C THR A 278 -22.91 -4.12 5.75
N LEU A 279 -22.50 -3.11 6.52
CA LEU A 279 -21.19 -3.04 7.18
C LEU A 279 -21.00 -4.18 8.19
N ASN A 280 -22.01 -4.50 9.00
CA ASN A 280 -21.97 -5.65 9.91
C ASN A 280 -21.84 -6.99 9.17
N ARG A 281 -22.42 -7.11 7.97
CA ARG A 281 -22.33 -8.33 7.16
C ARG A 281 -20.97 -8.49 6.47
N ILE A 282 -20.37 -7.40 6.00
CA ILE A 282 -19.12 -7.46 5.21
C ILE A 282 -17.86 -7.19 6.04
N SER A 283 -18.02 -6.59 7.22
CA SER A 283 -16.94 -6.26 8.16
C SER A 283 -17.41 -6.42 9.63
N PRO A 284 -17.79 -7.64 10.05
CA PRO A 284 -18.35 -7.88 11.38
C PRO A 284 -17.37 -7.56 12.53
N MET A 285 -16.06 -7.70 12.27
CA MET A 285 -15.01 -7.37 13.24
C MET A 285 -14.98 -5.89 13.64
N ASN A 286 -15.58 -5.01 12.85
CA ASN A 286 -15.65 -3.57 13.10
C ASN A 286 -17.05 -3.13 13.63
N SER A 287 -17.89 -4.06 14.07
CA SER A 287 -19.26 -3.80 14.56
C SER A 287 -19.34 -2.73 15.66
N SER A 288 -18.35 -2.68 16.56
CA SER A 288 -18.25 -1.63 17.59
C SER A 288 -18.04 -0.23 17.01
N LYS A 289 -17.44 -0.10 15.83
CA LYS A 289 -17.31 1.17 15.11
C LYS A 289 -18.63 1.51 14.41
N TRP A 290 -19.29 0.52 13.82
CA TRP A 290 -20.56 0.71 13.11
C TRP A 290 -21.71 1.17 14.00
N SER A 291 -21.69 0.83 15.30
CA SER A 291 -22.68 1.32 16.27
C SER A 291 -22.60 2.83 16.56
N THR A 292 -21.52 3.50 16.13
CA THR A 292 -21.34 4.96 16.29
C THR A 292 -22.00 5.78 15.19
N ILE A 293 -22.44 5.13 14.10
CA ILE A 293 -23.12 5.75 12.95
C ILE A 293 -24.52 6.22 13.37
N LYS A 294 -24.90 7.44 12.96
CA LYS A 294 -26.17 8.09 13.33
C LYS A 294 -27.02 8.44 12.12
#